data_AF-A8Q0E8-F1
#
_entry.id   AF-A8Q0E8-F1
#
_cell.length_a   1.000
_cell.length_b   1.000
_cell.length_c   1.000
_cell.angle_alpha   90.00
_cell.angle_beta   90.00
_cell.angle_gamma   90.00
#
_symmetry.space_group_name_H-M   'P 1'
#
loop_
_entity.id
_entity.type
_entity.pdbx_description
1 polymer ?
#
loop_
_entity_poly.entity_id
_entity_poly.type
_entity_poly.pdbx_seq_one_letter_code
_entity_poly.pdbx_strand_id
1 'polypeptide(L)'
;MCTSRLACALTSQEQPGIIDELMTDPTLRRTQDLSCPSCGNSESVMFQDQSKRTYNKMIFFYVCCYCNHLFRDKPLAKPDEDVD
;
A
#
# COMPACT_ATOMS: atom_id res chain seq x y z
N MET A 1 5.30 -13.52 -40.01
CA MET A 1 4.78 -12.34 -39.28
C MET A 1 3.68 -12.84 -38.36
N CYS A 2 4.01 -13.15 -37.09
CA CYS A 2 3.02 -13.65 -36.13
C CYS A 2 2.39 -12.46 -35.41
N THR A 3 1.11 -12.24 -35.71
CA THR A 3 0.23 -11.27 -35.06
C THR A 3 -0.25 -11.81 -33.71
N SER A 4 -0.52 -10.88 -32.79
CA SER A 4 -1.15 -11.05 -31.46
C SER A 4 -0.21 -11.27 -30.27
N ARG A 5 0.47 -10.20 -29.85
CA ARG A 5 0.78 -9.94 -28.42
C ARG A 5 -0.32 -9.02 -27.84
N LEU A 6 -1.51 -9.55 -27.57
CA LEU A 6 -2.44 -8.84 -26.70
C LEU A 6 -2.17 -9.27 -25.27
N ALA A 7 -1.54 -8.33 -24.56
CA ALA A 7 -0.98 -8.41 -23.23
C ALA A 7 -1.78 -9.32 -22.29
N CYS A 8 -1.02 -10.22 -21.66
CA CYS A 8 -1.31 -10.86 -20.38
C CYS A 8 -2.19 -9.92 -19.55
N ALA A 9 -3.49 -10.21 -19.48
CA ALA A 9 -4.41 -9.45 -18.65
C ALA A 9 -3.88 -9.57 -17.23
N LEU A 10 -3.38 -8.43 -16.75
CA LEU A 10 -2.79 -8.18 -15.46
C LEU A 10 -3.86 -8.41 -14.39
N THR A 11 -4.21 -9.66 -14.13
CA THR A 11 -4.70 -10.07 -12.82
C THR A 11 -3.49 -9.92 -11.88
N SER A 12 -3.21 -8.67 -11.51
CA SER A 12 -2.30 -8.36 -10.42
C SER A 12 -2.95 -8.93 -9.18
N GLN A 13 -2.58 -10.18 -8.91
CA GLN A 13 -2.87 -10.85 -7.66
C GLN A 13 -2.35 -9.91 -6.59
N GLU A 14 -3.25 -9.46 -5.73
CA GLU A 14 -2.89 -8.81 -4.49
C GLU A 14 -1.92 -9.80 -3.84
N GLN A 15 -0.62 -9.49 -3.83
CA GLN A 15 0.40 -10.39 -3.30
C GLN A 15 0.61 -10.03 -1.83
N PRO A 16 -0.10 -10.66 -0.88
CA PRO A 16 0.18 -10.50 0.54
C PRO A 16 1.54 -11.12 0.95
N GLY A 17 2.30 -11.70 0.00
CA GLY A 17 3.59 -12.33 0.24
C GLY A 17 4.81 -11.41 0.21
N ILE A 18 4.67 -10.13 -0.17
CA ILE A 18 5.79 -9.19 -0.37
C ILE A 18 6.15 -8.39 0.90
N ILE A 19 5.42 -8.59 2.00
CA ILE A 19 5.58 -7.78 3.23
C ILE A 19 7.02 -7.84 3.77
N ASP A 20 7.72 -8.96 3.59
CA ASP A 20 9.11 -9.14 4.04
C ASP A 20 10.13 -8.38 3.15
N GLU A 21 9.98 -8.47 1.82
CA GLU A 21 10.83 -7.76 0.87
C GLU A 21 10.63 -6.24 0.96
N LEU A 22 9.44 -5.81 1.38
CA LEU A 22 9.08 -4.41 1.55
C LEU A 22 9.96 -3.65 2.56
N MET A 23 10.52 -4.35 3.55
CA MET A 23 11.34 -3.74 4.60
C MET A 23 12.76 -3.46 4.15
N THR A 24 13.23 -4.31 3.24
CA THR A 24 14.58 -4.30 2.67
C THR A 24 14.64 -3.38 1.46
N ASP A 25 13.50 -3.06 0.85
CA ASP A 25 13.44 -2.15 -0.29
C ASP A 25 13.74 -0.69 0.12
N PRO A 26 14.85 -0.10 -0.35
CA PRO A 26 15.23 1.27 -0.02
C PRO A 26 14.48 2.31 -0.87
N THR A 27 13.65 1.88 -1.83
CA THR A 27 12.90 2.77 -2.72
C THR A 27 11.55 3.19 -2.12
N LEU A 28 11.08 2.46 -1.13
CA LEU A 28 9.85 2.77 -0.40
C LEU A 28 10.07 3.82 0.69
N ARG A 29 9.06 4.66 0.91
CA ARG A 29 9.12 5.68 1.96
C ARG A 29 8.95 5.07 3.33
N ARG A 30 9.84 5.44 4.25
CA ARG A 30 9.71 5.18 5.69
C ARG A 30 9.14 6.41 6.39
N THR A 31 8.24 6.17 7.33
CA THR A 31 7.70 7.18 8.23
C THR A 31 8.03 6.83 9.68
N GLN A 32 8.28 7.86 10.49
CA GLN A 32 8.52 7.77 11.93
C GLN A 32 7.37 8.37 12.75
N ASP A 33 6.33 8.86 12.08
CA ASP A 33 5.22 9.61 12.67
C ASP A 33 4.16 8.67 13.30
N LEU A 34 4.07 7.43 12.80
CA LEU A 34 3.07 6.44 13.21
C LEU A 34 3.69 5.36 14.09
N SER A 35 3.17 5.27 15.32
CA SER A 35 3.54 4.21 16.27
C SER A 35 2.75 2.93 15.99
N CYS A 36 3.43 1.80 15.90
CA CYS A 36 2.79 0.51 15.68
C CYS A 36 1.94 0.11 16.92
N PRO A 37 0.66 -0.30 16.75
CA PRO A 37 -0.19 -0.71 17.86
C PRO A 37 0.23 -2.04 18.52
N SER A 38 1.09 -2.83 17.88
CA SER A 38 1.53 -4.15 18.38
C SER A 38 2.81 -4.07 19.21
N CYS A 39 3.81 -3.29 18.75
CA CYS A 39 5.13 -3.24 19.39
C CYS A 39 5.53 -1.86 19.92
N GLY A 40 4.77 -0.80 19.62
CA GLY A 40 5.06 0.57 20.06
C GLY A 40 6.23 1.25 19.33
N ASN A 41 6.82 0.61 18.31
CA ASN A 41 7.88 1.24 17.53
C ASN A 41 7.33 2.30 16.57
N SER A 42 8.08 3.39 16.40
CA SER A 42 7.70 4.50 15.53
C SER A 42 8.09 4.28 14.06
N GLU A 43 8.93 3.29 13.75
CA GLU A 43 9.42 3.08 12.38
C GLU A 43 8.54 2.12 11.57
N SER A 44 7.93 2.65 10.51
CA SER A 44 7.11 1.88 9.59
C SER A 44 7.34 2.29 8.14
N VAL A 45 7.27 1.33 7.22
CA VAL A 45 7.28 1.58 5.76
C VAL A 45 5.87 1.90 5.31
N MET A 46 5.69 2.94 4.50
CA MET A 46 4.40 3.31 3.90
C MET A 46 4.40 3.04 2.40
N PHE A 47 3.32 2.44 1.90
CA PHE A 47 3.13 2.19 0.46
C PHE A 47 1.68 2.35 0.03
N GLN A 48 1.49 2.61 -1.26
CA GLN A 48 0.19 2.66 -1.90
C GLN A 48 0.04 1.45 -2.80
N ASP A 49 -1.06 0.71 -2.65
CA ASP A 49 -1.33 -0.46 -3.46
C ASP A 49 -1.54 -0.07 -4.93
N GLN A 50 -0.82 -0.75 -5.84
CA GLN A 50 -0.85 -0.44 -7.28
C GLN A 50 -2.08 -1.03 -7.98
N SER A 51 -2.74 -2.03 -7.38
CA SER A 51 -3.76 -2.85 -8.02
C SER A 51 -5.14 -2.19 -8.03
N LYS A 52 -5.43 -1.24 -7.12
CA LYS A 52 -6.77 -0.62 -6.98
C LYS A 52 -6.88 0.83 -7.48
N ARG A 53 -6.21 1.13 -8.59
CA ARG A 53 -6.15 2.48 -9.19
C ARG A 53 -7.52 3.10 -9.52
N THR A 54 -8.56 2.30 -9.73
CA THR A 54 -9.90 2.77 -10.15
C THR A 54 -10.83 3.16 -8.99
N TYR A 55 -10.72 2.54 -7.81
CA TYR A 55 -11.71 2.74 -6.73
C TYR A 55 -11.14 3.36 -5.45
N ASN A 56 -9.82 3.40 -5.28
CA ASN A 56 -9.21 3.75 -4.01
C ASN A 56 -8.27 4.97 -4.12
N LYS A 57 -8.89 6.15 -4.24
CA LYS A 57 -8.15 7.40 -4.01
C LYS A 57 -7.74 7.43 -2.53
N MET A 58 -6.43 7.20 -2.29
CA MET A 58 -5.66 7.62 -1.11
C MET A 58 -5.70 6.74 0.16
N ILE A 59 -5.74 5.41 0.07
CA ILE A 59 -5.40 4.57 1.23
C ILE A 59 -3.92 4.21 1.19
N PHE A 60 -3.20 4.60 2.24
CA PHE A 60 -1.83 4.15 2.52
C PHE A 60 -1.85 2.95 3.46
N PHE A 61 -0.99 1.97 3.16
CA PHE A 61 -0.70 0.85 4.04
C PHE A 61 0.63 1.10 4.74
N TYR A 62 0.69 0.74 6.02
CA TYR A 62 1.86 0.86 6.87
C TYR A 62 2.27 -0.51 7.38
N VAL A 63 3.58 -0.79 7.33
CA VAL A 63 4.16 -2.04 7.86
C VAL A 63 5.26 -1.67 8.84
N CYS A 64 5.16 -2.19 10.06
CA CYS A 64 6.21 -2.00 11.05
C CYS A 64 7.46 -2.80 10.70
N CYS A 65 8.64 -2.17 10.80
CA CYS A 65 9.92 -2.79 10.48
C CYS A 65 10.41 -3.82 11.51
N TYR A 66 9.75 -3.92 12.67
CA TYR A 66 10.19 -4.75 13.79
C TYR A 66 9.31 -5.98 14.03
N CYS A 67 8.00 -5.85 13.82
CA CYS A 67 7.03 -6.92 14.12
C CYS A 67 6.22 -7.35 12.89
N ASN A 68 6.49 -6.77 11.72
CA ASN A 68 5.82 -7.06 10.45
C ASN A 68 4.29 -6.88 10.51
N HIS A 69 3.83 -6.05 11.45
CA HIS A 69 2.42 -5.76 11.60
C HIS A 69 1.98 -4.77 10.53
N LEU A 70 1.03 -5.19 9.70
CA LEU A 70 0.41 -4.36 8.67
C LEU A 70 -0.84 -3.69 9.25
N PHE A 71 -0.86 -2.36 9.17
CA PHE A 71 -1.99 -1.52 9.60
C PHE A 71 -2.23 -0.40 8.59
N ARG A 72 -3.43 0.19 8.63
CA ARG A 72 -3.83 1.30 7.75
C ARG A 72 -4.52 2.37 8.57
N ASP A 73 -4.30 3.63 8.21
CA ASP A 73 -5.04 4.72 8.84
C ASP A 73 -6.49 4.77 8.31
N LYS A 74 -7.39 5.42 9.05
CA LYS A 74 -8.77 5.60 8.60
C LYS A 74 -8.73 6.58 7.41
N PRO A 75 -9.39 6.27 6.28
CA PRO A 75 -9.49 7.24 5.20
C PRO A 75 -10.15 8.50 5.75
N LEU A 76 -9.46 9.64 5.65
CA LEU A 76 -10.08 10.95 5.84
C LEU A 76 -11.30 10.97 4.92
N ALA A 77 -12.49 11.04 5.51
CA ALA A 77 -13.73 11.17 4.75
C ALA A 77 -13.53 12.34 3.79
N LYS A 78 -13.77 12.10 2.49
CA LYS A 78 -13.73 13.19 1.52
C LYS A 78 -14.73 14.24 2.02
N PRO A 79 -14.37 15.54 2.06
CA PRO A 79 -15.39 16.57 2.14
C PRO A 79 -16.32 16.32 0.94
N ASP A 80 -17.59 16.18 1.28
CA ASP A 80 -18.75 16.11 0.40
C ASP A 80 -18.49 16.84 -0.93
N GLU A 81 -18.52 16.07 -2.03
CA GLU A 81 -18.72 16.63 -3.35
C GLU A 81 -20.14 17.21 -3.34
N ASP A 82 -20.25 18.52 -3.14
CA ASP A 82 -21.48 19.26 -3.34
C ASP A 82 -22.08 18.92 -4.71
N VAL A 83 -23.37 18.58 -4.68
CA VAL A 83 -24.26 18.42 -5.83
C VAL A 83 -24.33 19.75 -6.57
N ASP A 84 -23.97 19.75 -7.86
CA ASP A 84 -24.54 20.63 -8.89
C ASP A 84 -24.63 19.89 -10.24
#